data_AF-A0A962ECL9-F1
#
_entry.id   AF-A0A962ECL9-F1
#
_cell.length_a   1.000
_cell.length_b   1.000
_cell.length_c   1.000
_cell.angle_alpha   90.00
_cell.angle_beta   90.00
_cell.angle_gamma   90.00
#
_symmetry.space_group_name_H-M   'P 1'
#
loop_
_entity.id
_entity.type
_entity.pdbx_description
1 polymer ?
#
loop_
_entity_poly.entity_id
_entity_poly.type
_entity_poly.pdbx_seq_one_letter_code
_entity_poly.pdbx_strand_id
1 'polypeptide(L)'
;DAIIQFTALDRATILRVVDKFIIELESQLADKHVALSVDESARGWLADKGFDPQMGARPMARVIQDHIKRKLADELLFGALVGGGKVTVAMLDEQLSVTTEAAAPEAADAAVV
;
A
#
# COMPACT_ATOMS: atom_id res chain seq x y z
N ASP A 1 -21.41 -24.58 26.83
CA ASP A 1 -20.86 -24.55 25.47
C ASP A 1 -21.67 -23.60 24.61
N ALA A 2 -21.00 -22.71 23.87
CA ALA A 2 -21.62 -21.79 22.93
C ALA A 2 -20.89 -21.88 21.60
N ILE A 3 -21.64 -22.05 20.51
CA ILE A 3 -21.11 -22.10 19.15
C ILE A 3 -21.31 -20.71 18.53
N ILE A 4 -20.23 -20.07 18.10
CA ILE A 4 -20.27 -18.80 17.38
C ILE A 4 -20.18 -19.10 15.89
N GLN A 5 -21.20 -18.71 15.13
CA GLN A 5 -21.21 -18.84 13.67
C GLN A 5 -20.69 -17.57 13.02
N PHE A 6 -19.82 -17.72 12.04
CA PHE A 6 -19.25 -16.62 11.27
C PHE A 6 -19.90 -16.57 9.88
N THR A 7 -20.40 -15.39 9.51
CA THR A 7 -20.91 -15.11 8.17
C THR A 7 -19.79 -14.70 7.22
N ALA A 8 -20.04 -14.83 5.92
CA ALA A 8 -19.13 -14.31 4.90
C ALA A 8 -18.94 -12.78 5.05
N LEU A 9 -17.77 -12.29 4.66
CA LEU A 9 -17.44 -10.87 4.69
C LEU A 9 -18.20 -10.15 3.56
N ASP A 10 -18.79 -8.99 3.87
CA ASP A 10 -19.34 -8.10 2.86
C ASP A 10 -18.25 -7.21 2.24
N ARG A 11 -18.57 -6.59 1.10
CA ARG A 11 -17.62 -5.74 0.37
C ARG A 11 -17.12 -4.55 1.20
N ALA A 12 -17.98 -3.98 2.04
CA ALA A 12 -17.61 -2.89 2.94
C ALA A 12 -16.56 -3.33 3.96
N THR A 13 -16.71 -4.52 4.55
CA THR A 13 -15.72 -5.06 5.48
C THR A 13 -14.41 -5.38 4.78
N ILE A 14 -14.46 -5.92 3.55
CA ILE A 14 -13.24 -6.19 2.75
C ILE A 14 -12.47 -4.89 2.49
N LEU A 15 -13.15 -3.81 2.10
CA LEU A 15 -12.50 -2.50 1.91
C LEU A 15 -11.84 -2.00 3.20
N ARG A 16 -12.49 -2.16 4.36
CA ARG A 16 -11.89 -1.80 5.65
C ARG A 16 -10.64 -2.63 5.97
N VAL A 17 -10.61 -3.89 5.55
CA VAL A 17 -9.41 -4.73 5.68
C VAL A 17 -8.29 -4.22 4.78
N VAL A 18 -8.60 -3.82 3.54
CA VAL A 18 -7.63 -3.17 2.64
C VAL A 18 -7.07 -1.90 3.28
N ASP A 19 -7.93 -1.02 3.80
CA ASP A 19 -7.50 0.22 4.47
C ASP A 19 -6.58 -0.06 5.65
N LYS A 20 -6.90 -1.07 6.48
CA LYS A 20 -6.03 -1.49 7.58
C LYS A 20 -4.62 -1.85 7.08
N PHE A 21 -4.52 -2.64 6.01
CA PHE A 21 -3.21 -3.02 5.46
C PHE A 21 -2.48 -1.84 4.83
N ILE A 22 -3.18 -0.90 4.20
CA ILE A 22 -2.59 0.32 3.66
C ILE A 22 -2.01 1.17 4.79
N ILE A 23 -2.75 1.36 5.88
CA ILE A 23 -2.27 2.10 7.07
C ILE A 23 -1.04 1.44 7.68
N GLU A 24 -1.03 0.10 7.77
CA GLU A 24 0.13 -0.64 8.28
C GLU A 24 1.36 -0.45 7.36
N LEU A 25 1.16 -0.47 6.04
CA LEU A 25 2.21 -0.21 5.07
C LEU A 25 2.69 1.25 5.13
N GLU A 26 1.78 2.20 5.24
CA GLU A 26 2.09 3.62 5.38
C GLU A 26 2.94 3.87 6.62
N SER A 27 2.61 3.25 7.76
CA SER A 27 3.44 3.33 8.97
C SER A 27 4.85 2.77 8.75
N GLN A 28 4.99 1.66 8.04
CA GLN A 28 6.30 1.08 7.72
C GLN A 28 7.14 1.97 6.78
N LEU A 29 6.47 2.69 5.87
CA LEU A 29 7.11 3.62 4.94
C LEU A 29 7.44 4.97 5.59
N ALA A 30 6.63 5.41 6.55
CA ALA A 30 6.88 6.63 7.33
C ALA A 30 8.21 6.55 8.10
N ASP A 31 8.55 5.38 8.65
CA ASP A 31 9.86 5.13 9.28
C ASP A 31 11.05 5.30 8.31
N LYS A 32 10.79 5.28 7.00
CA LYS A 32 11.75 5.49 5.92
C LYS A 32 11.63 6.87 5.26
N HIS A 33 10.86 7.80 5.85
CA HIS A 33 10.56 9.12 5.26
C HIS A 33 9.86 9.02 3.90
N VAL A 34 9.08 7.96 3.69
CA VAL A 34 8.31 7.75 2.46
C VAL A 34 6.82 7.91 2.75
N ALA A 35 6.18 8.84 2.04
CA ALA A 35 4.73 9.03 2.09
C ALA A 35 4.03 8.12 1.08
N LEU A 36 2.96 7.45 1.49
CA LEU A 36 2.15 6.58 0.62
C LEU A 36 0.80 7.23 0.32
N SER A 37 0.45 7.32 -0.97
CA SER A 37 -0.88 7.70 -1.44
C SER A 37 -1.47 6.55 -2.23
N VAL A 38 -2.72 6.17 -1.92
CA VAL A 38 -3.44 5.10 -2.65
C VAL A 38 -4.78 5.65 -3.11
N ASP A 39 -5.03 5.57 -4.42
CA ASP A 39 -6.27 6.01 -5.02
C ASP A 39 -7.43 5.07 -4.67
N GLU A 40 -8.66 5.59 -4.70
CA GLU A 40 -9.86 4.81 -4.42
C GLU A 40 -10.04 3.64 -5.41
N SER A 41 -9.69 3.85 -6.68
CA SER A 41 -9.71 2.82 -7.71
C SER A 41 -8.74 1.67 -7.39
N ALA A 42 -7.55 2.00 -6.88
CA ALA A 42 -6.56 1.01 -6.45
C ALA A 42 -7.04 0.24 -5.20
N ARG A 43 -7.69 0.92 -4.25
CA ARG A 43 -8.31 0.25 -3.08
C ARG A 43 -9.38 -0.76 -3.50
N GLY A 44 -10.25 -0.38 -4.43
CA GLY A 44 -11.25 -1.26 -5.01
C GLY A 44 -10.63 -2.50 -5.68
N TRP A 45 -9.61 -2.29 -6.49
CA TRP A 45 -8.90 -3.38 -7.16
C TRP A 45 -8.21 -4.33 -6.17
N LEU A 46 -7.60 -3.81 -5.10
CA LEU A 46 -7.02 -4.62 -4.04
C LEU A 46 -8.08 -5.44 -3.31
N ALA A 47 -9.24 -4.85 -3.02
CA ALA A 47 -10.37 -5.55 -2.42
C ALA A 47 -10.85 -6.72 -3.29
N ASP A 48 -11.03 -6.47 -4.59
CA ASP A 48 -11.55 -7.46 -5.53
C ASP A 48 -10.53 -8.60 -5.77
N LYS A 49 -9.22 -8.30 -5.80
CA LYS A 49 -8.17 -9.31 -6.02
C LYS A 49 -7.73 -10.04 -4.75
N GLY A 50 -7.80 -9.38 -3.60
CA GLY A 50 -7.40 -9.93 -2.31
C GLY A 50 -8.51 -10.66 -1.56
N PHE A 51 -9.74 -10.65 -2.09
CA PHE A 51 -10.87 -11.40 -1.58
C PHE A 51 -11.08 -12.69 -2.36
N ASP A 52 -11.25 -13.79 -1.62
CA ASP A 52 -11.65 -15.08 -2.15
C ASP A 52 -12.87 -15.57 -1.36
N PRO A 53 -13.97 -16.01 -1.99
CA PRO A 53 -15.17 -16.46 -1.27
C PRO A 53 -14.95 -17.65 -0.32
N GLN A 54 -13.97 -18.51 -0.60
CA GLN A 54 -13.65 -19.69 0.21
C GLN A 54 -12.62 -19.37 1.29
N MET A 55 -11.69 -18.45 1.01
CA MET A 55 -10.60 -18.09 1.93
C MET A 55 -10.81 -16.75 2.67
N GLY A 56 -11.83 -15.98 2.32
CA GLY A 56 -12.05 -14.62 2.79
C GLY A 56 -10.94 -13.66 2.35
N ALA A 57 -10.56 -12.74 3.23
CA ALA A 57 -9.50 -11.75 2.99
C ALA A 57 -8.07 -12.31 3.21
N ARG A 58 -7.89 -13.63 3.39
CA ARG A 58 -6.57 -14.23 3.60
C ARG A 58 -5.57 -13.95 2.47
N PRO A 59 -5.97 -13.96 1.18
CA PRO A 59 -5.05 -13.65 0.07
C PRO A 59 -4.59 -12.18 0.04
N MET A 60 -5.28 -11.28 0.74
CA MET A 60 -5.03 -9.83 0.73
C MET A 60 -3.58 -9.47 1.03
N ALA A 61 -3.02 -10.07 2.08
CA ALA A 61 -1.64 -9.82 2.48
C ALA A 61 -0.65 -10.14 1.36
N ARG A 62 -0.90 -11.24 0.63
CA ARG A 62 -0.07 -11.66 -0.50
C ARG A 62 -0.20 -10.72 -1.69
N VAL A 63 -1.42 -10.29 -2.02
CA VAL A 63 -1.66 -9.34 -3.12
C VAL A 63 -0.90 -8.03 -2.88
N ILE A 64 -0.97 -7.49 -1.67
CA ILE A 64 -0.26 -6.26 -1.30
C ILE A 64 1.26 -6.47 -1.33
N GLN A 65 1.74 -7.62 -0.85
CA GLN A 65 3.16 -7.95 -0.90
C GLN A 65 3.68 -8.01 -2.34
N ASP A 66 3.01 -8.77 -3.22
CA ASP A 66 3.48 -9.03 -4.58
C ASP A 66 3.35 -7.79 -5.48
N HIS A 67 2.28 -7.01 -5.32
CA HIS A 67 1.99 -5.87 -6.20
C HIS A 67 2.52 -4.53 -5.72
N ILE A 68 2.73 -4.35 -4.41
CA ILE A 68 3.20 -3.09 -3.82
C ILE A 68 4.57 -3.28 -3.20
N LYS A 69 4.69 -4.06 -2.11
CA LYS A 69 5.94 -4.16 -1.33
C LYS A 69 7.13 -4.59 -2.18
N ARG A 70 6.95 -5.57 -3.07
CA ARG A 70 8.03 -6.06 -3.92
C ARG A 70 8.54 -5.01 -4.91
N LYS A 71 7.64 -4.20 -5.48
CA LYS A 71 8.03 -3.09 -6.37
C LYS A 71 8.76 -1.97 -5.63
N LEU A 72 8.39 -1.74 -4.37
CA LEU A 72 9.03 -0.72 -3.53
C LEU A 72 10.37 -1.14 -2.94
N ALA A 73 10.62 -2.44 -2.80
CA ALA A 73 11.85 -2.93 -2.16
C ALA A 73 13.11 -2.42 -2.87
N ASP A 74 13.17 -2.54 -4.20
CA ASP A 74 14.32 -2.09 -4.99
C ASP A 74 14.46 -0.56 -4.94
N GLU A 75 13.35 0.18 -4.98
CA GLU A 75 13.32 1.64 -4.89
C GLU A 75 13.80 2.17 -3.53
N LEU A 76 13.49 1.46 -2.44
CA LEU A 76 13.92 1.78 -1.08
C LEU A 76 15.38 1.42 -0.82
N LEU A 77 15.91 0.40 -1.50
CA LEU A 77 17.28 -0.08 -1.32
C LEU A 77 18.28 0.67 -2.22
N PHE A 78 17.90 0.93 -3.47
CA PHE A 78 18.83 1.40 -4.51
C PHE A 78 18.28 2.54 -5.38
N GLY A 79 16.97 2.84 -5.30
CA GLY A 79 16.29 3.75 -6.24
C GLY A 79 15.96 5.12 -5.67
N ALA A 80 14.85 5.68 -6.14
CA ALA A 80 14.44 7.05 -5.86
C ALA A 80 14.05 7.31 -4.39
N LEU A 81 13.77 6.25 -3.62
CA LEU A 81 13.24 6.35 -2.27
C LEU A 81 14.30 6.17 -1.17
N VAL A 82 15.57 6.02 -1.52
CA VAL A 82 16.67 5.82 -0.55
C VAL A 82 16.75 6.98 0.46
N GLY A 83 16.48 8.21 0.01
CA GLY A 83 16.44 9.42 0.84
C GLY A 83 15.04 9.81 1.35
N GLY A 84 14.05 8.93 1.19
CA GLY A 84 12.64 9.28 1.35
C GLY A 84 11.98 9.73 0.04
N GLY A 85 10.71 10.10 0.12
CA GLY A 85 9.94 10.51 -1.06
C GLY A 85 8.46 10.20 -0.96
N LYS A 86 7.82 10.07 -2.11
CA LYS A 86 6.40 9.76 -2.21
C LYS A 86 6.16 8.58 -3.13
N VAL A 87 5.27 7.69 -2.70
CA VAL A 87 4.76 6.58 -3.48
C VAL A 87 3.30 6.86 -3.78
N THR A 88 2.90 6.75 -5.04
CA THR A 88 1.50 6.81 -5.45
C THR A 88 1.09 5.48 -6.08
N VAL A 89 0.01 4.90 -5.58
CA VAL A 89 -0.57 3.66 -6.09
C VAL A 89 -1.92 3.97 -6.72
N ALA A 90 -2.01 3.78 -8.03
CA ALA A 90 -3.17 4.13 -8.83
C ALA A 90 -3.43 3.07 -9.90
N MET A 91 -4.65 3.08 -10.46
CA MET A 91 -5.00 2.24 -11.61
C MET A 91 -4.63 2.96 -12.91
N LEU A 92 -3.80 2.33 -13.74
CA LEU A 92 -3.44 2.79 -15.08
C LEU A 92 -3.68 1.65 -16.05
N ASP A 93 -4.44 1.87 -17.13
CA ASP A 93 -4.76 0.84 -18.14
C ASP A 93 -5.25 -0.49 -17.53
N GLU A 94 -6.17 -0.39 -16.56
CA GLU A 94 -6.74 -1.54 -15.82
C GLU A 94 -5.73 -2.35 -14.98
N GLN A 95 -4.53 -1.82 -14.77
CA GLN A 95 -3.47 -2.44 -13.98
C GLN A 95 -3.06 -1.56 -12.80
N LEU A 96 -2.64 -2.21 -11.71
CA LEU A 96 -2.10 -1.52 -10.54
C LEU A 96 -0.71 -0.97 -10.85
N SER A 97 -0.63 0.35 -11.01
CA SER A 97 0.61 1.09 -11.19
C SER A 97 1.11 1.63 -9.87
N VAL A 98 2.42 1.55 -9.67
CA VAL A 98 3.11 2.09 -8.49
C VAL A 98 4.13 3.06 -9.03
N THR A 99 3.94 4.35 -8.78
CA THR A 99 4.86 5.41 -9.16
C THR A 99 5.59 5.89 -7.92
N THR A 100 6.90 6.06 -8.05
CA THR A 100 7.78 6.57 -7.01
C THR A 100 8.31 7.93 -7.44
N GLU A 101 8.31 8.86 -6.51
CA GLU A 101 8.87 10.20 -6.69
C GLU A 101 9.85 10.43 -5.55
N ALA A 102 11.11 10.69 -5.88
CA ALA A 102 12.10 11.05 -4.87
C ALA A 102 11.64 12.34 -4.18
N ALA A 103 11.91 12.45 -2.87
CA ALA A 103 11.82 13.75 -2.23
C ALA A 103 12.80 14.67 -2.97
N ALA A 104 12.29 15.67 -3.70
CA ALA A 104 13.13 16.69 -4.30
C ALA A 104 14.07 17.23 -3.23
N PRO A 105 15.36 17.44 -3.52
CA PRO A 105 16.27 18.03 -2.55
C PRO A 105 15.77 19.45 -2.30
N GLU A 106 15.07 19.67 -1.20
CA GLU A 106 14.82 21.01 -0.73
C GLU A 106 16.19 21.59 -0.35
N ALA A 107 16.63 22.55 -1.15
CA ALA A 107 17.82 23.33 -0.90
C ALA A 107 17.63 24.15 0.38
N ALA A 108 18.12 23.65 1.51
CA ALA A 108 18.44 24.41 2.73
C ALA A 108 19.24 23.47 3.68
N ASP A 109 20.56 23.40 3.58
CA ASP A 109 21.39 24.32 4.36
C ASP A 109 22.63 24.75 3.57
N ALA A 110 22.49 25.88 2.89
CA ALA A 110 23.60 26.68 2.38
C ALA A 110 23.33 28.13 2.77
N ALA A 111 23.32 28.45 4.07
CA ALA A 111 23.55 29.81 4.54
C ALA A 111 23.87 29.89 6.05
N VAL A 112 25.15 30.20 6.36
CA VAL A 112 25.57 31.25 7.33
C VAL A 112 25.10 31.01 8.78
N VAL A 113 25.93 30.62 9.77
CA VAL A 113 27.15 31.24 10.33
C VAL A 113 27.95 30.17 11.10
#